data_AF-A0A365Z5B0-F1
#
_entry.id   AF-A0A365Z5B0-F1
#
_cell.length_a   1.000
_cell.length_b   1.000
_cell.length_c   1.000
_cell.angle_alpha   90.00
_cell.angle_beta   90.00
_cell.angle_gamma   90.00
#
_symmetry.space_group_name_H-M   'P 1'
#
loop_
_entity.id
_entity.type
_entity.pdbx_description
1 polymer ?
#
loop_
_entity_poly.entity_id
_entity_poly.type
_entity_poly.pdbx_seq_one_letter_code
_entity_poly.pdbx_strand_id
1 'polypeptide(L)'
;MSARDTWTKAEEKLRDEVLAGHSVVVNVRKSGPHKHLVPWLVEHDLIVYIGHSGNRHSWPQSDFANPFVKEAKTDRAAMVRHYREYLKGRPELIQRLRDGELSGRALGCWCAPEPCHADVLLEYCR
;
A
#
# COMPACT_ATOMS: atom_id res chain seq x y z
N MET A 1 17.23 -16.19 17.53
CA MET A 1 15.98 -15.41 17.64
C MET A 1 15.37 -15.40 16.27
N SER A 2 14.23 -16.04 16.09
CA SER A 2 13.54 -16.06 14.79
C SER A 2 13.06 -14.64 14.50
N ALA A 3 12.92 -14.24 13.22
CA ALA A 3 12.35 -12.94 12.85
C ALA A 3 11.01 -12.66 13.59
N ARG A 4 10.27 -13.72 13.94
CA ARG A 4 9.01 -13.70 14.70
C ARG A 4 9.13 -13.05 16.09
N ASP A 5 10.29 -13.12 16.76
CA ASP A 5 10.47 -12.56 18.11
C ASP A 5 10.54 -11.01 18.12
N THR A 6 10.53 -10.38 16.93
CA THR A 6 10.67 -8.93 16.77
C THR A 6 9.42 -8.23 16.23
N TRP A 7 8.40 -8.98 15.82
CA TRP A 7 7.23 -8.43 15.15
C TRP A 7 6.19 -7.93 16.15
N THR A 8 5.51 -6.84 15.79
CA THR A 8 4.34 -6.38 16.55
C THR A 8 3.11 -7.22 16.21
N LYS A 9 2.11 -7.28 17.11
CA LYS A 9 0.82 -7.94 16.83
C LYS A 9 0.11 -7.39 15.58
N ALA A 10 0.29 -6.10 15.30
CA ALA A 10 -0.25 -5.48 14.09
C ALA A 10 0.43 -6.01 12.83
N GLU A 11 1.76 -6.16 12.85
CA GLU A 11 2.53 -6.76 11.76
C GLU A 11 2.17 -8.24 11.55
N GLU A 12 2.00 -9.00 12.63
CA GLU A 12 1.56 -10.41 12.56
C GLU A 12 0.19 -10.54 11.92
N LYS A 13 -0.77 -9.70 12.34
CA LYS A 13 -2.11 -9.68 11.73
C LYS A 13 -2.04 -9.38 10.24
N LEU A 14 -1.31 -8.35 9.83
CA LEU A 14 -1.19 -7.98 8.42
C LEU A 14 -0.56 -9.09 7.58
N ARG A 15 0.43 -9.80 8.12
CA ARG A 15 0.98 -10.99 7.46
C ARG A 15 -0.07 -12.08 7.28
N ASP A 16 -0.82 -12.39 8.34
CA ASP A 16 -1.81 -13.46 8.29
C ASP A 16 -2.91 -13.15 7.27
N GLU A 17 -3.33 -11.89 7.16
CA GLU A 17 -4.26 -11.43 6.12
C GLU A 17 -3.69 -11.62 4.70
N VAL A 18 -2.43 -11.20 4.47
CA VAL A 18 -1.77 -11.38 3.16
C VAL A 18 -1.62 -12.86 2.81
N LEU A 19 -1.24 -13.69 3.77
CA LEU A 19 -1.13 -15.14 3.59
C LEU A 19 -2.49 -15.82 3.36
N ALA A 20 -3.57 -15.24 3.87
CA ALA A 20 -4.95 -15.65 3.58
C ALA A 20 -5.43 -15.19 2.19
N GLY A 21 -4.61 -14.45 1.44
CA GLY A 21 -4.94 -13.93 0.12
C GLY A 21 -5.64 -12.57 0.15
N HIS A 22 -5.74 -11.91 1.31
CA HIS A 22 -6.32 -10.58 1.41
C HIS A 22 -5.28 -9.51 1.14
N SER A 23 -5.69 -8.48 0.39
CA SER A 23 -4.83 -7.31 0.17
C SER A 23 -4.89 -6.40 1.40
N VAL A 24 -3.74 -5.85 1.80
CA VAL A 24 -3.64 -4.98 2.98
C VAL A 24 -2.79 -3.76 2.69
N VAL A 25 -2.93 -2.68 3.48
CA VAL A 25 -2.05 -1.51 3.35
C VAL A 25 -0.89 -1.61 4.35
N VAL A 26 0.34 -1.35 3.88
CA VAL A 26 1.52 -1.29 4.73
C VAL A 26 2.30 0.02 4.59
N ASN A 27 2.82 0.53 5.71
CA ASN A 27 3.72 1.66 5.72
C ASN A 27 5.17 1.23 5.40
N VAL A 28 5.73 1.73 4.30
CA VAL A 28 7.10 1.35 3.84
C VAL A 28 8.23 2.21 4.40
N ARG A 29 7.96 3.10 5.36
CA ARG A 29 9.02 3.87 6.04
C ARG A 29 9.91 2.92 6.82
N LYS A 30 11.24 3.06 6.67
CA LYS A 30 12.24 2.24 7.40
C LYS A 30 12.06 2.27 8.92
N SER A 31 11.63 3.40 9.48
CA SER A 31 11.33 3.59 10.91
C SER A 31 9.83 3.63 11.19
N GLY A 32 9.00 3.16 10.26
CA GLY A 32 7.55 3.16 10.36
C GLY A 32 7.02 2.02 11.24
N PRO A 33 5.69 1.93 11.37
CA PRO A 33 5.04 0.92 12.20
C PRO A 33 5.24 -0.52 11.70
N HIS A 34 5.53 -0.71 10.41
CA HIS A 34 5.68 -2.03 9.77
C HIS A 34 7.13 -2.34 9.37
N LYS A 35 8.10 -1.80 10.13
CA LYS A 35 9.53 -1.89 9.81
C LYS A 35 10.10 -3.32 9.80
N HIS A 36 9.46 -4.27 10.48
CA HIS A 36 9.88 -5.68 10.50
C HIS A 36 9.13 -6.49 9.44
N LEU A 37 7.85 -6.16 9.19
CA LEU A 37 7.02 -6.81 8.19
C LEU A 37 7.48 -6.51 6.75
N VAL A 38 7.80 -5.25 6.43
CA VAL A 38 8.11 -4.83 5.05
C VAL A 38 9.32 -5.58 4.46
N PRO A 39 10.46 -5.75 5.15
CA PRO A 39 11.57 -6.56 4.63
C PRO A 39 11.17 -8.00 4.30
N TRP A 40 10.35 -8.62 5.16
CA TRP A 40 9.86 -9.98 4.94
C TRP A 40 8.92 -10.08 3.75
N LEU A 41 8.02 -9.10 3.58
CA LEU A 41 7.15 -9.03 2.41
C LEU A 41 7.96 -8.87 1.12
N VAL A 42 9.06 -8.11 1.14
CA VAL A 42 9.96 -7.98 -0.03
C VAL A 42 10.63 -9.31 -0.33
N GLU A 43 11.18 -9.98 0.69
CA GLU A 43 11.86 -11.27 0.54
C GLU A 43 10.94 -12.35 -0.05
N HIS A 44 9.64 -12.30 0.28
CA HIS A 44 8.65 -13.28 -0.16
C HIS A 44 7.88 -12.86 -1.42
N ASP A 45 8.25 -11.74 -2.04
CA ASP A 45 7.49 -11.14 -3.15
C ASP A 45 5.99 -11.00 -2.82
N LEU A 46 5.65 -10.35 -1.70
CA LEU A 46 4.26 -10.16 -1.24
C LEU A 46 3.85 -8.69 -1.17
N ILE A 47 4.70 -7.76 -1.62
CA ILE A 47 4.45 -6.32 -1.55
C ILE A 47 4.55 -5.66 -2.93
N VAL A 48 3.60 -4.78 -3.20
CA VAL A 48 3.62 -3.88 -4.36
C VAL A 48 3.68 -2.44 -3.85
N TYR A 49 4.71 -1.69 -4.25
CA TYR A 49 4.77 -0.27 -3.96
C TYR A 49 3.84 0.52 -4.89
N ILE A 50 2.97 1.32 -4.31
CA ILE A 50 1.93 2.09 -5.04
C ILE A 50 2.14 3.60 -4.95
N GLY A 51 3.35 4.04 -4.59
CA GLY A 51 3.70 5.44 -4.43
C GLY A 51 4.53 6.00 -5.58
N HIS A 52 4.99 7.23 -5.39
CA HIS A 52 5.93 7.89 -6.31
C HIS A 52 7.36 7.44 -6.05
N SER A 53 8.14 7.25 -7.10
CA SER A 53 9.59 7.14 -7.00
C SER A 53 10.21 8.42 -6.42
N GLY A 54 11.42 8.32 -5.87
CA GLY A 54 12.14 9.49 -5.40
C GLY A 54 13.46 9.15 -4.73
N ASN A 55 14.27 10.17 -4.44
CA ASN A 55 15.67 10.00 -4.01
C ASN A 55 15.85 9.44 -2.59
N ARG A 56 14.75 9.13 -1.87
CA ARG A 56 14.78 8.65 -0.48
C ARG A 56 14.66 7.12 -0.36
N HIS A 57 14.40 6.43 -1.47
CA HIS A 57 14.21 4.98 -1.51
C HIS A 57 14.41 4.45 -2.94
N SER A 58 14.50 3.13 -3.09
CA SER A 58 14.69 2.48 -4.38
C SER A 58 13.40 1.94 -5.01
N TRP A 59 12.23 2.17 -4.38
CA TRP A 59 10.96 1.75 -4.96
C TRP A 59 10.67 2.47 -6.28
N PRO A 60 10.19 1.75 -7.32
CA PRO A 60 9.91 2.31 -8.63
C PRO A 60 8.66 3.21 -8.63
N GLN A 61 8.47 3.96 -9.70
CA GLN A 61 7.23 4.70 -9.92
C GLN A 61 6.08 3.72 -10.14
N SER A 62 4.96 3.92 -9.44
CA SER A 62 3.74 3.16 -9.67
C SER A 62 2.77 3.89 -10.59
N ASP A 63 2.08 3.15 -11.46
CA ASP A 63 0.93 3.66 -12.21
C ASP A 63 -0.25 4.03 -11.29
N PHE A 64 -0.33 3.40 -10.13
CA PHE A 64 -1.33 3.68 -9.09
C PHE A 64 -0.91 4.83 -8.15
N ALA A 65 0.23 5.49 -8.40
CA ALA A 65 0.69 6.59 -7.57
C ALA A 65 -0.32 7.74 -7.52
N ASN A 66 -0.53 8.28 -6.32
CA ASN A 66 -1.50 9.34 -6.09
C ASN A 66 -0.98 10.73 -6.54
N PRO A 67 -1.57 11.39 -7.54
CA PRO A 67 -1.15 12.72 -7.97
C PRO A 67 -1.44 13.83 -6.93
N PHE A 68 -2.37 13.60 -5.99
CA PHE A 68 -2.81 14.57 -5.00
C PHE A 68 -2.03 14.52 -3.68
N VAL A 69 -0.83 13.92 -3.66
CA VAL A 69 -0.02 13.73 -2.44
C VAL A 69 0.25 15.04 -1.66
N LYS A 70 0.24 16.20 -2.34
CA LYS A 70 0.40 17.51 -1.67
C LYS A 70 -0.78 17.84 -0.75
N GLU A 71 -1.99 17.44 -1.10
CA GLU A 71 -3.20 17.66 -0.30
C GLU A 71 -3.20 16.85 1.00
N ALA A 72 -2.49 15.72 1.02
CA ALA A 72 -2.34 14.88 2.22
C ALA A 72 -1.69 15.63 3.42
N LYS A 73 -1.06 16.78 3.19
CA LYS A 73 -0.49 17.64 4.23
C LYS A 73 -1.54 18.47 4.97
N THR A 74 -2.68 18.74 4.33
CA THR A 74 -3.71 19.66 4.82
C THR A 74 -5.04 18.94 5.04
N ASP A 75 -5.45 18.07 4.10
CA ASP A 75 -6.68 17.31 4.18
C ASP A 75 -6.51 15.95 3.48
N ARG A 76 -6.29 14.91 4.28
CA ARG A 76 -6.18 13.53 3.78
C ARG A 76 -7.52 13.00 3.24
N ALA A 77 -8.64 13.42 3.81
CA ALA A 77 -9.96 12.98 3.34
C ALA A 77 -10.26 13.55 1.96
N ALA A 78 -9.94 14.82 1.71
CA ALA A 78 -10.01 15.40 0.36
C ALA A 78 -9.10 14.67 -0.63
N MET A 79 -7.85 14.42 -0.23
CA MET A 79 -6.90 13.67 -1.06
C MET A 79 -7.45 12.28 -1.45
N VAL A 80 -8.06 11.55 -0.52
CA VAL A 80 -8.68 10.24 -0.80
C VAL A 80 -9.87 10.38 -1.75
N ARG A 81 -10.75 11.37 -1.53
CA ARG A 81 -11.89 11.63 -2.42
C ARG A 81 -11.45 11.99 -3.83
N HIS A 82 -10.48 12.88 -4.00
CA HIS A 82 -9.96 13.25 -5.31
C HIS A 82 -9.26 12.08 -6.01
N TYR A 83 -8.50 11.27 -5.27
CA TYR A 83 -7.91 10.06 -5.83
C TYR A 83 -8.97 9.07 -6.33
N ARG A 84 -10.06 8.90 -5.58
CA ARG A 84 -11.20 8.08 -6.01
C ARG A 84 -11.82 8.58 -7.31
N GLU A 85 -12.07 9.87 -7.44
CA GLU A 85 -12.61 10.43 -8.69
C GLU A 85 -11.62 10.32 -9.85
N TYR A 86 -10.33 10.52 -9.59
CA TYR A 86 -9.27 10.31 -10.58
C TYR A 86 -9.23 8.86 -11.09
N LEU A 87 -9.35 7.88 -10.19
CA LEU A 87 -9.34 6.47 -10.56
C LEU A 87 -10.55 6.11 -11.42
N LYS A 88 -11.74 6.68 -11.16
CA LYS A 88 -12.93 6.47 -12.02
C LYS A 88 -12.71 6.90 -13.46
N GLY A 89 -11.86 7.92 -13.69
CA GLY A 89 -11.48 8.37 -15.03
C GLY A 89 -10.46 7.46 -15.75
N ARG A 90 -10.04 6.35 -15.13
CA ARG A 90 -8.99 5.44 -15.62
C ARG A 90 -9.47 4.00 -15.71
N PRO A 91 -10.33 3.69 -16.70
CA PRO A 91 -10.88 2.34 -16.85
C PRO A 91 -9.79 1.27 -17.01
N GLU A 92 -8.64 1.61 -17.59
CA GLU A 92 -7.50 0.71 -17.75
C GLU A 92 -6.90 0.28 -16.40
N LEU A 93 -6.78 1.20 -15.44
CA LEU A 93 -6.27 0.89 -14.11
C LEU A 93 -7.30 0.11 -13.31
N ILE A 94 -8.59 0.48 -13.42
CA ILE A 94 -9.68 -0.27 -12.77
C ILE A 94 -9.73 -1.71 -13.28
N GLN A 95 -9.55 -1.93 -14.59
CA GLN A 95 -9.56 -3.27 -15.16
C GLN A 95 -8.42 -4.11 -14.58
N ARG A 96 -7.19 -3.57 -14.55
CA ARG A 96 -6.03 -4.21 -13.91
C ARG A 96 -6.27 -4.62 -12.45
N LEU A 97 -6.91 -3.74 -11.68
CA LEU A 97 -7.29 -4.04 -10.29
C LEU A 97 -8.30 -5.19 -10.22
N ARG A 98 -9.33 -5.18 -11.07
CA ARG A 98 -10.37 -6.22 -11.13
C ARG A 98 -9.84 -7.57 -11.62
N ASP A 99 -8.83 -7.56 -12.48
CA ASP A 99 -8.12 -8.74 -12.93
C ASP A 99 -7.20 -9.32 -11.84
N GLY A 100 -7.10 -8.63 -10.70
CA GLY A 100 -6.41 -9.12 -9.50
C GLY A 100 -4.94 -8.75 -9.43
N GLU A 101 -4.47 -7.75 -10.18
CA GLU A 101 -3.05 -7.34 -10.17
C GLU A 101 -2.52 -7.05 -8.76
N LEU A 102 -3.38 -6.51 -7.89
CA LEU A 102 -3.05 -6.18 -6.51
C LEU A 102 -3.67 -7.13 -5.47
N SER A 103 -4.48 -8.11 -5.90
CA SER A 103 -5.14 -9.06 -4.99
C SER A 103 -4.10 -9.95 -4.27
N GLY A 104 -4.30 -10.15 -2.97
CA GLY A 104 -3.38 -10.91 -2.11
C GLY A 104 -2.02 -10.25 -1.89
N ARG A 105 -1.87 -8.96 -2.21
CA ARG A 105 -0.60 -8.22 -2.02
C ARG A 105 -0.72 -7.19 -0.91
N ALA A 106 0.39 -6.96 -0.22
CA ALA A 106 0.56 -5.79 0.61
C ALA A 106 0.80 -4.55 -0.27
N LEU A 107 -0.07 -3.55 -0.15
CA LEU A 107 0.03 -2.26 -0.82
C LEU A 107 0.94 -1.33 -0.01
N GLY A 108 2.17 -1.15 -0.49
CA GLY A 108 3.19 -0.33 0.15
C GLY A 108 2.99 1.16 -0.12
N CYS A 109 2.73 1.94 0.94
CA CYS A 109 2.62 3.40 0.85
C CYS A 109 3.31 4.12 2.03
N TRP A 110 3.60 5.41 1.88
CA TRP A 110 4.22 6.24 2.93
C TRP A 110 3.22 6.93 3.86
N CYS A 111 1.95 6.99 3.45
CA CYS A 111 0.87 7.70 4.15
C CYS A 111 0.23 6.89 5.28
N ALA A 112 0.10 5.57 5.11
CA ALA A 112 -0.50 4.67 6.10
C ALA A 112 0.16 4.83 7.48
N PRO A 113 -0.53 4.59 8.61
CA PRO A 113 -1.91 4.10 8.73
C PRO A 113 -2.98 5.20 8.57
N GLU A 114 -2.57 6.43 8.33
CA GLU A 114 -3.50 7.53 8.06
C GLU A 114 -4.23 7.34 6.72
N PRO A 115 -5.40 7.97 6.51
CA PRO A 115 -6.16 7.83 5.27
C PRO A 115 -5.28 7.99 4.03
N CYS A 116 -5.34 7.00 3.16
CA CYS A 116 -4.39 6.76 2.10
C CYS A 116 -5.12 6.45 0.79
N HIS A 117 -4.47 6.72 -0.35
CA HIS A 117 -5.01 6.32 -1.65
C HIS A 117 -5.08 4.80 -1.81
N ALA A 118 -4.25 4.07 -1.06
CA ALA A 118 -4.28 2.62 -0.95
C ALA A 118 -5.66 2.10 -0.52
N ASP A 119 -6.35 2.84 0.36
CA ASP A 119 -7.68 2.47 0.85
C ASP A 119 -8.70 2.41 -0.30
N VAL A 120 -8.56 3.29 -1.30
CA VAL A 120 -9.39 3.29 -2.51
C VAL A 120 -9.08 2.08 -3.39
N LEU A 121 -7.79 1.71 -3.51
CA LEU A 121 -7.38 0.56 -4.32
C LEU A 121 -7.87 -0.77 -3.73
N LEU A 122 -7.87 -0.88 -2.39
CA LEU A 122 -8.36 -2.07 -1.70
C LEU A 122 -9.82 -2.39 -2.01
N GLU A 123 -10.65 -1.40 -2.34
CA GLU A 123 -12.05 -1.64 -2.70
C GLU A 123 -12.23 -2.43 -4.01
N TYR A 124 -11.18 -2.49 -4.84
CA TYR A 124 -11.16 -3.26 -6.08
C TYR A 124 -10.41 -4.59 -5.93
N CYS A 125 -9.68 -4.76 -4.83
CA CYS A 125 -8.97 -5.99 -4.53
C CYS A 125 -9.96 -6.97 -3.91
N ARG A 126 -10.21 -8.07 -4.60
CA ARG A 126 -10.98 -9.20 -4.07
C ARG A 126 -10.11 -10.08 -3.19
#